data_AF-W4LG25-F1
#
_entry.id   AF-W4LG25-F1
#
_cell.length_a   1.000
_cell.length_b   1.000
_cell.length_c   1.000
_cell.angle_alpha   90.00
_cell.angle_beta   90.00
_cell.angle_gamma   90.00
#
_symmetry.space_group_name_H-M   'P 1'
#
loop_
_entity.id
_entity.type
_entity.pdbx_description
1 polymer ?
#
loop_
_entity_poly.entity_id
_entity_poly.type
_entity_poly.pdbx_seq_one_letter_code
_entity_poly.pdbx_strand_id
1 'polypeptide(L)'
;MAKKLSLYELNDDQEKYFDTLCVLIQAYEDQNPFDWPTISGIDILKSLLEDQGMSISDFSRLIGVHRSMGTRILKGERNLTIPHIKALCERFKVGPKCFLGGM
;
A
#
# COMPACT_ATOMS: atom_id res chain seq x y z
N MET A 1 -15.78 4.62 -14.86
CA MET A 1 -14.75 4.24 -13.85
C MET A 1 -13.78 3.21 -14.41
N ALA A 2 -14.29 2.32 -15.27
CA ALA A 2 -13.58 1.24 -15.95
C ALA A 2 -12.21 1.61 -16.55
N LYS A 3 -12.12 2.74 -17.24
CA LYS A 3 -10.90 3.13 -17.97
C LYS A 3 -9.67 3.36 -17.09
N LYS A 4 -9.85 3.61 -15.78
CA LYS A 4 -8.75 3.82 -14.82
C LYS A 4 -8.26 2.53 -14.15
N LEU A 5 -9.09 1.48 -14.16
CA LEU A 5 -8.85 0.21 -13.48
C LEU A 5 -8.56 -0.94 -14.45
N SER A 6 -8.93 -0.79 -15.73
CA SER A 6 -8.65 -1.78 -16.77
C SER A 6 -7.19 -1.74 -17.20
N LEU A 7 -6.57 -2.93 -17.29
CA LEU A 7 -5.24 -3.12 -17.90
C LEU A 7 -5.29 -3.16 -19.43
N TYR A 8 -6.49 -3.17 -20.01
CA TYR A 8 -6.74 -3.32 -21.44
C TYR A 8 -7.71 -2.24 -21.94
N GLU A 9 -7.65 -1.93 -23.25
CA GLU A 9 -8.70 -1.12 -23.87
C GLU A 9 -10.02 -1.90 -23.88
N LEU A 10 -11.08 -1.25 -23.42
CA LEU A 10 -12.43 -1.80 -23.38
C LEU A 10 -13.24 -1.19 -24.53
N ASN A 11 -14.08 -2.01 -25.16
CA ASN A 11 -15.12 -1.48 -26.04
C ASN A 11 -16.28 -0.90 -25.22
N ASP A 12 -17.20 -0.18 -25.89
CA ASP A 12 -18.30 0.52 -25.24
C ASP A 12 -19.18 -0.39 -24.37
N ASP A 13 -19.43 -1.62 -24.81
CA ASP A 13 -20.28 -2.57 -24.07
C ASP A 13 -19.56 -3.12 -22.84
N GLN A 14 -18.26 -3.41 -22.95
CA GLN A 14 -17.41 -3.82 -21.84
C GLN A 14 -17.27 -2.71 -20.79
N GLU A 15 -17.13 -1.45 -21.20
CA GLU A 15 -17.08 -0.31 -20.29
C GLU A 15 -18.39 -0.16 -19.51
N LYS A 16 -19.54 -0.23 -20.19
CA LYS A 16 -20.86 -0.18 -19.55
C LYS A 16 -21.07 -1.35 -18.58
N TYR A 17 -20.66 -2.55 -18.98
CA TYR A 17 -20.77 -3.73 -18.14
C TYR A 17 -19.89 -3.60 -16.88
N PHE A 18 -18.64 -3.17 -17.04
CA PHE A 18 -17.74 -2.95 -15.91
C PHE A 18 -18.29 -1.89 -14.96
N ASP A 19 -18.75 -0.75 -15.48
CA ASP A 19 -19.32 0.30 -14.65
C ASP A 19 -20.58 -0.19 -13.91
N THR A 20 -21.40 -1.05 -14.55
CA THR A 20 -22.54 -1.70 -13.89
C THR A 20 -22.09 -2.60 -12.74
N LEU A 21 -21.06 -3.42 -12.94
CA LEU A 21 -20.50 -4.26 -11.88
C LEU A 21 -19.98 -3.43 -10.71
N CYS A 22 -19.28 -2.32 -10.97
CA CYS A 22 -18.83 -1.42 -9.90
C CYS A 22 -19.99 -0.86 -9.08
N VAL A 23 -21.08 -0.44 -9.73
CA VAL A 23 -22.29 0.05 -9.03
C VAL A 23 -22.89 -1.05 -8.16
N LEU A 24 -22.98 -2.27 -8.66
CA LEU A 24 -23.54 -3.39 -7.91
C LEU A 24 -22.66 -3.80 -6.71
N ILE A 25 -21.35 -3.82 -6.89
CA ILE A 25 -20.38 -4.10 -5.81
C ILE A 25 -20.50 -3.02 -4.73
N GLN A 26 -20.48 -1.74 -5.11
CA GLN A 26 -20.61 -0.64 -4.15
C GLN A 26 -21.94 -0.74 -3.38
N ALA A 27 -23.05 -0.98 -4.07
CA ALA A 27 -24.36 -1.13 -3.43
C ALA A 27 -24.41 -2.32 -2.46
N TYR A 28 -23.68 -3.39 -2.76
CA TYR A 28 -23.54 -4.54 -1.85
C TYR A 28 -22.69 -4.19 -0.63
N GLU A 29 -21.52 -3.57 -0.81
CA GLU A 29 -20.61 -3.17 0.27
C GLU A 29 -21.26 -2.16 1.23
N ASP A 30 -22.04 -1.21 0.69
CA ASP A 30 -22.78 -0.23 1.50
C ASP A 30 -23.84 -0.89 2.40
N GLN A 31 -24.43 -1.98 1.93
CA GLN A 31 -25.42 -2.77 2.68
C GLN A 31 -24.79 -3.83 3.57
N ASN A 32 -23.54 -4.21 3.31
CA ASN A 32 -22.80 -5.25 4.03
C ASN A 32 -21.44 -4.71 4.46
N PRO A 33 -21.40 -3.79 5.46
CA PRO A 33 -20.15 -3.21 5.91
C PRO A 33 -19.20 -4.30 6.40
N PHE A 34 -18.01 -4.36 5.81
CA PHE A 34 -16.95 -5.25 6.27
C PHE A 34 -16.10 -4.52 7.32
N ASP A 35 -15.87 -5.17 8.46
CA ASP A 35 -14.96 -4.65 9.48
C ASP A 35 -13.51 -4.89 9.03
N TRP A 36 -12.98 -3.94 8.26
CA TRP A 36 -11.61 -4.01 7.78
C TRP A 36 -10.64 -3.92 8.95
N PRO A 37 -9.71 -4.89 9.10
CA PRO A 37 -8.72 -4.80 10.15
C PRO A 37 -7.91 -3.53 9.98
N THR A 38 -7.66 -2.83 11.08
CA THR A 38 -6.75 -1.68 11.07
C THR A 38 -5.33 -2.20 10.95
N ILE A 39 -4.71 -1.99 9.78
CA ILE A 39 -3.33 -2.39 9.52
C ILE A 39 -2.43 -1.17 9.71
N SER A 40 -1.36 -1.30 10.48
CA SER A 40 -0.41 -0.21 10.67
C SER A 40 0.48 -0.02 9.45
N GLY A 41 0.98 1.20 9.25
CA GLY A 41 1.97 1.46 8.19
C GLY A 41 3.26 0.63 8.31
N ILE A 42 3.59 0.15 9.51
CA ILE A 42 4.72 -0.75 9.75
C ILE A 42 4.41 -2.16 9.24
N ASP A 43 3.18 -2.64 9.42
CA ASP A 43 2.77 -3.96 8.94
C ASP A 43 2.73 -3.98 7.41
N ILE A 44 2.25 -2.90 6.79
CA ILE A 44 2.34 -2.71 5.33
C ILE A 44 3.81 -2.73 4.87
N LEU A 45 4.70 -2.01 5.57
CA LEU A 45 6.12 -2.01 5.24
C LEU A 45 6.73 -3.42 5.35
N LYS A 46 6.40 -4.20 6.39
CA LYS A 46 6.89 -5.58 6.55
C LYS A 46 6.43 -6.46 5.38
N SER A 47 5.15 -6.40 5.01
CA SER A 47 4.61 -7.14 3.86
C SER A 47 5.35 -6.80 2.57
N LEU A 48 5.55 -5.49 2.29
CA LEU A 48 6.27 -5.05 1.09
C LEU A 48 7.73 -5.52 1.04
N LEU A 49 8.40 -5.59 2.20
CA LEU A 49 9.76 -6.11 2.29
C LEU A 49 9.78 -7.63 2.06
N GLU A 50 8.82 -8.35 2.63
CA GLU A 50 8.67 -9.81 2.45
C GLU A 50 8.36 -10.17 0.99
N ASP A 51 7.39 -9.49 0.37
CA ASP A 51 6.98 -9.69 -1.03
C ASP A 51 8.15 -9.49 -2.02
N GLN A 52 9.12 -8.65 -1.65
CA GLN A 52 10.32 -8.38 -2.46
C GLN A 52 11.57 -9.12 -1.97
N GLY A 53 11.46 -10.02 -0.98
CA GLY A 53 12.58 -10.77 -0.42
C GLY A 53 13.69 -9.90 0.19
N MET A 54 13.35 -8.70 0.68
CA MET A 54 14.32 -7.72 1.17
C MET A 54 14.73 -8.02 2.62
N SER A 55 16.04 -8.04 2.87
CA SER A 55 16.55 -8.13 4.23
C SER A 55 16.44 -6.79 4.98
N ILE A 56 16.56 -6.83 6.31
CA ILE A 56 16.68 -5.60 7.14
C ILE A 56 17.85 -4.73 6.65
N SER A 57 18.94 -5.34 6.19
CA SER A 57 20.10 -4.62 5.68
C SER A 57 19.78 -3.87 4.39
N ASP A 58 18.99 -4.47 3.49
CA ASP A 58 18.56 -3.84 2.24
C ASP A 58 17.57 -2.71 2.50
N PHE A 59 16.61 -2.92 3.40
CA PHE A 59 15.72 -1.86 3.89
C PHE A 59 16.51 -0.69 4.47
N SER A 60 17.45 -0.97 5.38
CA SER A 60 18.23 0.09 6.03
C SER A 60 19.08 0.88 5.03
N ARG A 61 19.67 0.18 4.04
CA ARG A 61 20.40 0.80 2.94
C ARG A 61 19.48 1.68 2.07
N LEU A 62 18.27 1.20 1.76
CA LEU A 62 17.28 1.92 0.96
C LEU A 62 16.94 3.29 1.58
N ILE A 63 16.73 3.34 2.88
CA ILE A 63 16.36 4.59 3.58
C ILE A 63 17.57 5.35 4.14
N GLY A 64 18.80 4.92 3.83
CA GLY A 64 20.03 5.61 4.22
C GLY A 64 20.35 5.60 5.72
N VAL A 65 19.95 4.55 6.45
CA VAL A 65 20.19 4.43 7.90
C VAL A 65 21.03 3.19 8.24
N HIS A 66 21.60 3.19 9.45
CA HIS A 66 22.29 2.02 9.96
C HIS A 66 21.31 0.86 10.23
N ARG A 67 21.77 -0.40 10.08
CA ARG A 67 20.95 -1.61 10.27
C ARG A 67 20.18 -1.63 11.60
N SER A 68 20.80 -1.17 12.67
CA SER A 68 20.16 -1.08 13.99
C SER A 68 18.95 -0.15 14.00
N MET A 69 19.00 0.99 13.30
CA MET A 69 17.87 1.90 13.16
C MET A 69 16.74 1.28 12.34
N GLY A 70 17.07 0.57 11.26
CA GLY A 70 16.09 -0.16 10.46
C GLY A 70 15.32 -1.20 11.29
N THR A 71 16.03 -1.97 12.12
CA THR A 71 15.39 -2.91 13.07
C THR A 71 14.42 -2.20 14.01
N ARG A 72 14.82 -1.07 14.61
CA ARG A 72 13.96 -0.31 15.53
C ARG A 72 12.72 0.25 14.84
N ILE A 73 12.84 0.67 13.58
CA ILE A 73 11.69 1.11 12.78
C ILE A 73 10.72 -0.06 12.55
N LEU A 74 11.20 -1.24 12.14
CA LEU A 74 10.33 -2.40 11.92
C LEU A 74 9.68 -2.94 13.20
N LYS A 75 10.24 -2.59 14.37
CA LYS A 75 9.63 -2.87 15.68
C LYS A 75 8.67 -1.78 16.16
N GLY A 76 8.57 -0.65 15.46
CA GLY A 76 7.75 0.50 15.90
C GLY A 76 8.36 1.33 17.01
N GLU A 77 9.62 1.08 17.38
CA GLU A 77 10.34 1.88 18.38
C GLU A 77 10.82 3.23 17.80
N ARG A 78 10.76 3.39 16.48
CA ARG A 78 11.09 4.63 15.77
C ARG A 78 10.20 4.84 14.56
N ASN A 79 9.84 6.11 14.36
CA ASN A 79 9.02 6.53 13.25
C ASN A 79 9.84 6.71 11.96
N LEU A 80 9.19 6.48 10.83
CA LEU A 80 9.68 6.88 9.52
C LEU A 80 9.67 8.42 9.43
N THR A 81 10.70 8.98 8.83
CA THR A 81 10.75 10.42 8.50
C THR A 81 10.17 10.64 7.11
N ILE A 82 9.84 11.88 6.75
CA ILE A 82 9.38 12.23 5.40
C ILE A 82 10.38 11.76 4.32
N PRO A 83 11.71 11.96 4.46
CA PRO A 83 12.69 11.39 3.55
C PRO A 83 12.59 9.87 3.40
N HIS A 84 12.42 9.12 4.51
CA HIS A 84 12.27 7.67 4.45
C HIS A 84 11.01 7.29 3.66
N ILE A 85 9.88 7.94 3.94
CA ILE A 85 8.61 7.68 3.25
C ILE A 85 8.74 7.94 1.75
N LYS A 86 9.42 9.01 1.33
CA LYS A 86 9.67 9.28 -0.09
C LYS A 86 10.44 8.15 -0.77
N ALA A 87 11.54 7.69 -0.16
CA ALA A 87 12.32 6.57 -0.68
C ALA A 87 11.50 5.27 -0.79
N LEU A 88 10.63 5.00 0.19
CA LEU A 88 9.73 3.84 0.17
C LEU A 88 8.67 3.96 -0.93
N CYS A 89 8.04 5.12 -1.09
CA CYS A 89 7.10 5.37 -2.18
C CYS A 89 7.75 5.20 -3.56
N GLU A 90 8.98 5.69 -3.72
CA GLU A 90 9.74 5.53 -4.98
C GLU A 90 10.08 4.06 -5.27
N ARG A 91 10.44 3.28 -4.24
CA ARG A 91 10.78 1.85 -4.37
C ARG A 91 9.56 0.99 -4.66
N PHE A 92 8.50 1.15 -3.87
CA PHE A 92 7.34 0.26 -3.88
C PHE A 92 6.20 0.73 -4.77
N LYS A 93 6.29 1.96 -5.32
CA LYS A 93 5.25 2.57 -6.18
C LYS A 93 3.88 2.68 -5.48
N VAL A 94 3.91 2.84 -4.16
CA VAL A 94 2.72 3.06 -3.32
C VAL A 94 2.64 4.51 -2.84
N GLY A 95 1.43 4.97 -2.51
CA GLY A 95 1.22 6.31 -1.97
C GLY A 95 1.69 6.44 -0.51
N PRO A 96 2.03 7.64 -0.05
CA PRO A 96 2.55 7.87 1.31
C PRO A 96 1.54 7.51 2.40
N LYS A 97 0.23 7.51 2.10
CA LYS A 97 -0.83 7.10 3.02
C LYS A 97 -0.61 5.69 3.59
N CYS A 98 0.03 4.80 2.83
CA CYS A 98 0.39 3.46 3.27
C CYS A 98 1.30 3.45 4.51
N PHE A 99 2.08 4.50 4.75
CA PHE A 99 3.04 4.58 5.87
C PHE A 99 2.64 5.60 6.94
N LEU A 100 1.55 6.34 6.72
CA LEU A 100 1.06 7.40 7.60
C LEU A 100 -0.15 6.97 8.45
N GLY A 101 -0.82 5.88 8.08
CA GLY A 101 -1.95 5.31 8.83
C GLY A 101 -1.46 4.53 10.05
N GLY A 102 -1.73 5.06 11.24
CA GLY A 102 -1.30 4.50 12.53
C GLY A 102 -0.72 5.52 13.53
N MET A 103 -0.72 6.82 13.20
CA MET A 103 -0.62 7.89 14.20
C MET A 103 -2.00 8.26 14.74
#